data_AF-A0A2P5DKS0-F1
#
_entry.id   AF-A0A2P5DKS0-F1
#
_cell.length_a   1.000
_cell.length_b   1.000
_cell.length_c   1.000
_cell.angle_alpha   90.00
_cell.angle_beta   90.00
_cell.angle_gamma   90.00
#
_symmetry.space_group_name_H-M   'P 1'
#
loop_
_entity.id
_entity.type
_entity.pdbx_description
1 polymer ?
#
loop_
_entity_poly.entity_id
_entity_poly.type
_entity_poly.pdbx_seq_one_letter_code
_entity_poly.pdbx_strand_id
1 'polypeptide(L)'
;MRIAILNDLTVSEFIKDSESFENGVARCFEMLDVDGDRLLSREELRAGLGRVLPIGCARKEAVEDLFDTIFVRFDADGNGGIDRGEFKSLSKELLLAMAAGIGGSPVLLALHLDSLLFKAFEHELVRMP
;
A
#
# COMPACT_ATOMS: atom_id res chain seq x y z
N MET A 1 4.27 -12.86 -8.82
CA MET A 1 3.22 -11.90 -9.20
C MET A 1 1.99 -12.66 -9.67
N ARG A 2 0.80 -12.14 -9.44
CA ARG A 2 -0.47 -12.67 -9.95
C ARG A 2 -1.25 -11.58 -10.66
N ILE A 3 -2.01 -11.97 -11.67
CA ILE A 3 -2.89 -11.05 -12.39
C ILE A 3 -4.24 -11.05 -11.66
N ALA A 4 -4.74 -9.86 -11.33
CA ALA A 4 -6.04 -9.64 -10.73
C ALA A 4 -6.78 -8.53 -11.49
N ILE A 5 -8.11 -8.61 -11.49
CA ILE A 5 -8.97 -7.53 -11.98
C ILE A 5 -9.45 -6.77 -10.74
N LEU A 6 -9.31 -5.45 -10.76
CA LEU A 6 -9.71 -4.57 -9.67
C LEU A 6 -10.53 -3.40 -10.22
N ASN A 7 -11.49 -2.90 -9.44
CA ASN A 7 -12.18 -1.63 -9.70
C ASN A 7 -12.20 -0.77 -8.41
N ASP A 8 -12.81 0.42 -8.48
CA ASP A 8 -12.99 1.31 -7.33
C ASP A 8 -13.75 0.65 -6.18
N LEU A 9 -14.75 -0.20 -6.48
CA LEU A 9 -15.53 -0.90 -5.48
C LEU A 9 -14.68 -1.91 -4.71
N THR A 10 -13.87 -2.75 -5.37
CA THR A 10 -12.98 -3.72 -4.71
C THR A 10 -12.10 -3.02 -3.68
N VAL A 11 -11.47 -1.91 -4.08
CA VAL A 11 -10.55 -1.17 -3.21
C VAL A 11 -11.30 -0.44 -2.10
N SER A 12 -12.42 0.22 -2.42
CA SER A 12 -13.21 0.98 -1.44
C SER A 12 -13.84 0.06 -0.39
N GLU A 13 -14.34 -1.11 -0.80
CA GLU A 13 -14.92 -2.11 0.08
C GLU A 13 -13.88 -2.74 1.00
N PHE A 14 -12.67 -2.99 0.49
CA PHE A 14 -11.54 -3.43 1.32
C PHE A 14 -11.17 -2.39 2.38
N ILE A 15 -11.15 -1.10 2.03
CA ILE A 15 -10.82 -0.02 2.98
C ILE A 15 -11.94 0.19 4.03
N LYS A 16 -13.20 -0.06 3.67
CA LYS A 16 -14.34 0.01 4.60
C LYS A 16 -14.27 -1.11 5.64
N ASP A 17 -13.82 -2.29 5.24
CA ASP A 17 -13.55 -3.39 6.18
C ASP A 17 -12.27 -3.11 6.96
N SER A 18 -12.42 -2.44 8.10
CA SER A 18 -11.29 -2.04 8.94
C SER A 18 -10.48 -3.24 9.46
N GLU A 19 -11.09 -4.41 9.67
CA GLU A 19 -10.37 -5.59 10.16
C GLU A 19 -9.47 -6.17 9.06
N SER A 20 -10.03 -6.41 7.87
CA SER A 20 -9.27 -6.90 6.71
C SER A 20 -8.19 -5.91 6.29
N PHE A 21 -8.51 -4.62 6.30
CA PHE A 21 -7.56 -3.56 5.98
C PHE A 21 -6.43 -3.48 7.01
N GLU A 22 -6.72 -3.48 8.31
CA GLU A 22 -5.70 -3.40 9.35
C GLU A 22 -4.78 -4.63 9.37
N ASN A 23 -5.33 -5.82 9.18
CA ASN A 23 -4.55 -7.05 9.03
C ASN A 23 -3.67 -6.99 7.77
N GLY A 24 -4.20 -6.43 6.69
CA GLY A 24 -3.48 -6.20 5.46
C GLY A 24 -2.29 -5.27 5.67
N VAL A 25 -2.53 -4.10 6.25
CA VAL A 25 -1.51 -3.10 6.56
C VAL A 25 -0.47 -3.66 7.53
N ALA A 26 -0.89 -4.35 8.59
CA ALA A 26 0.01 -4.92 9.59
C ALA A 26 1.03 -5.88 8.98
N ARG A 27 0.55 -6.85 8.20
CA ARG A 27 1.44 -7.81 7.54
C ARG A 27 2.33 -7.15 6.48
N CYS A 28 1.84 -6.12 5.82
CA CYS A 28 2.66 -5.35 4.89
C CYS A 28 3.75 -4.56 5.61
N PHE A 29 3.43 -3.97 6.76
CA PHE A 29 4.38 -3.29 7.64
C PHE A 29 5.46 -4.23 8.14
N GLU A 30 5.08 -5.40 8.69
CA GLU A 30 6.01 -6.43 9.16
C GLU A 30 6.93 -6.98 8.07
N MET A 31 6.55 -6.87 6.80
CA MET A 31 7.41 -7.28 5.68
C MET A 31 8.39 -6.20 5.24
N LEU A 32 8.09 -4.94 5.56
CA LEU A 32 8.94 -3.79 5.26
C LEU A 32 9.92 -3.52 6.39
N ASP A 33 9.49 -3.72 7.64
CA ASP A 33 10.27 -3.63 8.87
C ASP A 33 11.24 -4.84 8.95
N VAL A 34 12.46 -4.66 8.45
CA VAL A 34 13.46 -5.74 8.33
C VAL A 34 14.24 -5.89 9.62
N ASP A 35 14.50 -4.79 10.32
CA ASP A 35 15.25 -4.81 11.57
C ASP A 35 14.38 -5.04 12.82
N GLY A 36 13.06 -4.94 12.68
CA GLY A 36 12.08 -5.25 13.72
C GLY A 36 11.93 -4.15 14.77
N ASP A 37 12.36 -2.93 14.46
CA ASP A 37 12.30 -1.78 15.38
C ASP A 37 10.89 -1.14 15.46
N ARG A 38 9.96 -1.62 14.63
CA ARG A 38 8.57 -1.15 14.49
C ARG A 38 8.44 0.25 13.92
N LEU A 39 9.47 0.73 13.23
CA LEU A 39 9.50 1.93 12.42
C LEU A 39 9.94 1.53 11.02
N LEU A 40 9.45 2.22 10.00
CA LEU A 40 9.97 2.05 8.66
C LEU A 40 10.96 3.16 8.38
N SER A 41 12.23 2.81 8.30
CA SER A 41 13.29 3.70 7.85
C SER A 41 13.14 4.03 6.36
N ARG A 42 13.84 5.09 5.91
CA ARG A 42 13.84 5.49 4.49
C ARG A 42 14.35 4.36 3.60
N GLU A 43 15.35 3.64 4.06
CA GLU A 43 15.98 2.52 3.37
C GLU A 43 15.01 1.35 3.20
N GLU A 44 14.27 1.01 4.24
CA GLU A 44 13.26 -0.07 4.24
C GLU A 44 12.07 0.26 3.34
N LEU A 45 11.55 1.48 3.45
CA LEU A 45 10.52 1.99 2.53
C LEU A 45 11.05 1.97 1.10
N ARG A 46 12.24 2.50 0.84
CA ARG A 46 12.82 2.50 -0.52
C ARG A 46 12.99 1.08 -1.08
N ALA A 47 13.37 0.12 -0.25
CA ALA A 47 13.59 -1.26 -0.67
C ALA A 47 12.28 -2.03 -0.93
N GLY A 48 11.21 -1.76 -0.19
CA GLY A 48 10.01 -2.59 -0.20
C GLY A 48 8.71 -1.90 -0.62
N LEU A 49 8.63 -0.57 -0.60
CA LEU A 49 7.38 0.17 -0.85
C LEU A 49 6.81 -0.11 -2.25
N GLY A 50 7.66 -0.24 -3.27
CA GLY A 50 7.22 -0.60 -4.63
C GLY A 50 6.69 -2.04 -4.77
N ARG A 51 6.92 -2.91 -3.78
CA ARG A 51 6.36 -4.27 -3.75
C ARG A 51 4.99 -4.31 -3.07
N VAL A 52 4.79 -3.42 -2.10
CA VAL A 52 3.64 -3.42 -1.19
C VAL A 52 2.56 -2.45 -1.66
N LEU A 53 2.98 -1.27 -2.14
CA LEU A 53 2.12 -0.22 -2.64
C LEU A 53 2.24 -0.06 -4.17
N PRO A 54 1.16 0.38 -4.83
CA PRO A 54 1.13 0.60 -6.27
C PRO A 54 1.76 1.95 -6.65
N ILE A 55 2.94 2.26 -6.12
CA ILE A 55 3.70 3.41 -6.57
C ILE A 55 4.38 2.98 -7.86
N GLY A 56 3.86 3.46 -8.99
CA GLY A 56 4.30 3.07 -10.32
C GLY A 56 5.82 3.12 -10.45
N CYS A 57 6.38 2.13 -11.16
CA CYS A 57 7.79 2.03 -11.51
C CYS A 57 8.23 3.23 -12.38
N ALA A 58 8.30 4.43 -11.81
CA ALA A 58 8.98 5.55 -12.43
C ALA A 58 10.49 5.27 -12.43
N ARG A 59 11.23 5.93 -13.33
CA ARG A 59 12.69 5.78 -13.46
C ARG A 59 13.36 6.04 -12.11
N LYS A 60 14.35 5.19 -11.75
CA LYS A 60 15.03 5.19 -10.44
C LYS A 60 15.31 6.58 -9.89
N GLU A 61 15.75 7.52 -10.73
CA GLU A 61 16.15 8.86 -10.29
C GLU A 61 14.97 9.77 -9.91
N ALA A 62 13.80 9.62 -10.56
CA ALA A 62 12.60 10.42 -10.26
C ALA A 62 11.78 9.84 -9.10
N VAL A 63 12.01 8.57 -8.73
CA VAL A 63 11.32 7.94 -7.60
C VAL A 63 11.98 8.28 -6.28
N GLU A 64 13.28 8.57 -6.25
CA GLU A 64 13.98 8.94 -5.01
C GLU A 64 13.39 10.21 -4.40
N ASP A 65 13.25 11.27 -5.20
CA ASP A 65 12.63 12.53 -4.74
C ASP A 65 11.15 12.33 -4.34
N LEU A 66 10.43 11.45 -5.05
CA LEU A 66 9.05 11.11 -4.71
C LEU A 66 8.97 10.35 -3.39
N PHE A 67 9.86 9.40 -3.15
CA PHE A 67 9.93 8.64 -1.91
C PHE A 67 10.31 9.52 -0.73
N ASP A 68 11.29 10.41 -0.87
CA ASP A 68 11.64 11.36 0.18
C ASP A 68 10.49 12.33 0.46
N THR A 69 9.79 12.79 -0.58
CA THR A 69 8.61 13.67 -0.40
C THR A 69 7.46 12.94 0.31
N ILE A 70 7.19 11.69 -0.07
CA ILE A 70 6.20 10.85 0.60
C ILE A 70 6.64 10.61 2.04
N PHE A 71 7.89 10.22 2.26
CA PHE A 71 8.42 9.97 3.60
C PHE A 71 8.23 11.17 4.52
N VAL A 72 8.70 12.35 4.10
CA VAL A 72 8.58 13.60 4.87
C VAL A 72 7.12 14.00 5.11
N ARG A 73 6.22 13.66 4.19
CA ARG A 73 4.78 13.97 4.34
C ARG A 73 4.10 13.06 5.37
N PHE A 74 4.56 11.83 5.52
CA PHE A 74 3.88 10.81 6.34
C PHE A 74 4.57 10.53 7.67
N ASP A 75 5.87 10.84 7.82
CA ASP A 75 6.57 11.01 9.11
C ASP A 75 6.07 12.31 9.76
N ALA A 76 4.90 12.23 10.39
CA ALA A 76 4.16 13.37 10.90
C ALA A 76 4.72 13.90 12.22
N ASP A 77 5.34 13.01 13.01
CA ASP A 77 6.00 13.36 14.26
C ASP A 77 7.47 13.75 14.07
N GLY A 78 8.05 13.51 12.89
CA GLY A 78 9.42 13.86 12.55
C GLY A 78 10.45 13.00 13.29
N ASN A 79 10.05 11.80 13.73
CA ASN A 79 10.92 10.89 14.48
C ASN A 79 11.98 10.22 13.58
N GLY A 80 11.86 10.39 12.25
CA GLY A 80 12.79 9.85 11.27
C GLY A 80 12.44 8.44 10.77
N GLY A 81 11.24 7.96 11.07
CA GLY A 81 10.68 6.66 10.66
C GLY A 81 9.15 6.73 10.54
N ILE A 82 8.57 5.85 9.72
CA ILE A 82 7.11 5.76 9.62
C ILE A 82 6.60 4.69 10.57
N ASP A 83 5.78 5.06 11.55
CA ASP A 83 5.16 4.10 12.45
C ASP A 83 3.96 3.37 11.80
N ARG A 84 3.42 2.35 12.48
CA ARG A 84 2.30 1.55 11.95
C ARG A 84 1.03 2.38 11.69
N GLY A 85 0.74 3.38 12.53
CA GLY A 85 -0.41 4.28 12.39
C GLY A 85 -0.25 5.25 11.22
N GLU A 86 0.95 5.77 11.03
CA GLU A 86 1.32 6.61 9.88
C GLU A 86 1.28 5.80 8.58
N PHE A 87 1.85 4.59 8.59
CA PHE A 87 1.83 3.68 7.44
C PHE A 87 0.40 3.26 7.05
N LYS A 88 -0.48 3.07 8.04
CA LYS A 88 -1.91 2.82 7.81
C LYS A 88 -2.58 3.99 7.11
N SER A 89 -2.29 5.22 7.57
CA SER A 89 -2.87 6.44 7.01
C SER A 89 -2.38 6.67 5.57
N LEU A 90 -1.09 6.51 5.33
CA LEU A 90 -0.45 6.50 3.99
C LEU A 90 -1.11 5.48 3.06
N SER A 91 -1.19 4.23 3.51
CA SER A 91 -1.75 3.13 2.72
C SER A 91 -3.19 3.42 2.32
N LYS A 92 -4.00 3.95 3.25
CA LYS A 92 -5.39 4.31 3.00
C LYS A 92 -5.51 5.44 1.98
N GLU A 93 -4.74 6.52 2.12
CA GLU A 93 -4.77 7.65 1.19
C GLU A 93 -4.39 7.21 -0.23
N LEU A 94 -3.32 6.41 -0.37
CA LEU A 94 -2.85 5.96 -1.67
C LEU A 94 -3.85 5.00 -2.35
N LEU A 95 -4.43 4.07 -1.59
CA LEU A 95 -5.45 3.15 -2.12
C LEU A 95 -6.73 3.91 -2.53
N LEU A 96 -7.16 4.92 -1.77
CA LEU A 96 -8.29 5.77 -2.16
C LEU A 96 -7.99 6.58 -3.42
N ALA A 97 -6.79 7.15 -3.52
CA ALA A 97 -6.36 7.88 -4.72
C ALA A 97 -6.33 6.97 -5.95
N MET A 98 -5.88 5.73 -5.78
CA MET A 98 -5.94 4.69 -6.82
C MET A 98 -7.36 4.34 -7.21
N ALA A 99 -8.25 4.10 -6.24
CA ALA A 99 -9.66 3.82 -6.49
C ALA A 99 -10.32 4.96 -7.27
N ALA A 100 -10.04 6.22 -6.90
CA ALA A 100 -10.51 7.39 -7.62
C ALA A 100 -9.93 7.51 -9.04
N GLY A 101 -8.65 7.15 -9.22
CA GLY A 101 -7.99 7.17 -10.53
C GLY A 101 -8.43 6.06 -11.49
N ILE A 102 -8.74 4.88 -10.96
CA ILE A 102 -9.30 3.74 -11.72
C ILE A 102 -10.77 4.01 -12.05
N GLY A 103 -11.52 4.59 -11.09
CA GLY A 103 -12.95 4.82 -11.20
C GLY A 103 -13.74 3.51 -11.35
N GLY A 104 -14.92 3.60 -11.97
CA GLY A 104 -15.82 2.45 -12.17
C GLY A 104 -15.38 1.43 -13.22
N SER A 105 -14.21 1.61 -13.85
CA SER A 105 -13.76 0.71 -14.92
C SER A 105 -12.83 -0.36 -14.34
N PRO A 106 -13.11 -1.66 -14.56
CA PRO A 106 -12.21 -2.72 -14.15
C PRO A 106 -10.86 -2.61 -14.85
N VAL A 107 -9.77 -2.67 -14.08
CA VAL A 107 -8.39 -2.67 -14.59
C VAL A 107 -7.71 -3.99 -14.29
N LEU A 108 -6.94 -4.48 -15.26
CA LEU A 108 -6.11 -5.66 -15.11
C LEU A 108 -4.76 -5.24 -14.52
N LEU A 109 -4.39 -5.78 -13.37
CA LEU A 109 -3.16 -5.44 -12.67
C LEU A 109 -2.33 -6.69 -12.38
N ALA A 110 -1.00 -6.57 -12.56
CA ALA A 110 -0.04 -7.59 -12.15
C ALA A 110 0.49 -7.22 -10.76
N LEU A 111 0.08 -7.97 -9.74
CA LEU A 111 0.29 -7.66 -8.33
C LEU A 111 1.26 -8.64 -7.67
N HIS A 112 1.98 -8.17 -6.65
CA HIS A 112 2.65 -9.06 -5.71
C HIS A 112 1.62 -9.67 -4.75
N LEU A 113 1.83 -10.94 -4.34
CA LEU A 113 0.94 -11.66 -3.44
C LEU A 113 0.80 -10.94 -2.09
N ASP A 114 1.84 -10.25 -1.67
CA ASP A 114 1.88 -9.55 -0.40
C ASP A 114 1.50 -8.06 -0.51
N SER A 115 1.06 -7.61 -1.70
CA SER A 115 0.61 -6.23 -1.90
C SER A 115 -0.77 -5.99 -1.31
N LEU A 116 -1.04 -4.76 -0.87
CA LEU A 116 -2.35 -4.40 -0.31
C LEU A 116 -3.49 -4.55 -1.33
N LEU A 117 -3.22 -4.30 -2.60
CA LEU A 117 -4.19 -4.51 -3.68
C LEU A 117 -4.52 -5.99 -3.89
N PHE A 118 -3.55 -6.89 -3.69
CA PHE A 118 -3.84 -8.31 -3.77
C PHE A 118 -4.70 -8.77 -2.60
N LYS A 119 -4.49 -8.21 -1.40
CA LYS A 119 -5.38 -8.46 -0.26
C LYS A 119 -6.79 -7.89 -0.47
N ALA A 120 -6.91 -6.74 -1.14
CA ALA A 120 -8.21 -6.21 -1.55
C ALA A 120 -8.93 -7.15 -2.53
N PHE A 121 -8.20 -7.75 -3.46
CA PHE A 121 -8.74 -8.80 -4.34
C PHE A 121 -9.16 -10.05 -3.56
N GLU A 122 -8.34 -10.54 -2.62
CA GLU A 122 -8.71 -11.68 -1.77
C GLU A 122 -9.95 -11.42 -0.92
N HIS A 123 -10.08 -10.19 -0.40
CA HIS A 123 -11.26 -9.75 0.34
C HIS A 123 -12.54 -9.82 -0.50
N GLU A 124 -12.46 -9.39 -1.77
CA GLU A 124 -13.59 -9.49 -2.69
C GLU A 124 -13.95 -10.95 -3.01
N LEU A 125 -12.96 -11.82 -3.23
CA LEU A 125 -13.20 -13.24 -3.51
C LEU A 125 -13.94 -13.95 -2.37
N VAL A 126 -13.63 -13.63 -1.12
CA VAL A 126 -14.31 -14.22 0.05
C VAL A 126 -15.75 -13.71 0.20
N ARG A 127 -16.07 -12.55 -0.38
CA ARG A 127 -17.42 -11.96 -0.39
C ARG A 127 -18.28 -12.40 -1.58
N MET A 128 -17.69 -13.00 -2.61
CA MET A 128 -18.44 -13.55 -3.74
C MET A 128 -19.08 -14.89 -3.33
N PRO A 129 -20.39 -15.08 -3.53
CA PRO A 129 -21.08 -16.34 -3.23
C PRO A 129 -20.74 -17.47 -4.21
#